data_AF-A0A7X8HCY2-F1
#
_entry.id   AF-A0A7X8HCY2-F1
#
_cell.length_a   1.000
_cell.length_b   1.000
_cell.length_c   1.000
_cell.angle_alpha   90.00
_cell.angle_beta   90.00
_cell.angle_gamma   90.00
#
_symmetry.space_group_name_H-M   'P 1'
#
loop_
_entity.id
_entity.type
_entity.pdbx_description
1 polymer ?
#
loop_
_entity_poly.entity_id
_entity_poly.type
_entity_poly.pdbx_seq_one_letter_code
_entity_poly.pdbx_strand_id
1 'polypeptide(L)' 'MKIKFIPLAVVTLAAFTFGIAGASALGYWVTESKKQPARIASGEYAGQANPGDIRGSYTFLDVEKAFGVPA' A
#
# COMPACT_ATOMS: atom_id res chain seq x y z
N MET A 1 -11.85 -20.58 33.48
CA MET A 1 -10.44 -20.30 33.78
C MET A 1 -10.22 -18.79 33.69
N LYS A 2 -9.74 -18.11 34.75
CA LYS A 2 -9.46 -16.67 34.71
C LYS A 2 -7.99 -16.46 34.33
N ILE A 3 -7.72 -15.86 33.19
CA ILE A 3 -6.36 -15.52 32.77
C ILE A 3 -5.95 -14.24 33.51
N LYS A 4 -4.74 -14.24 34.10
CA LYS A 4 -4.20 -13.06 34.80
C LYS A 4 -3.80 -11.99 33.78
N PHE A 5 -3.83 -10.73 34.19
CA PHE A 5 -3.52 -9.59 33.32
C PHE A 5 -2.12 -9.68 32.68
N ILE A 6 -1.10 -10.04 33.47
CA ILE A 6 0.29 -10.11 33.00
C ILE A 6 0.46 -11.11 31.84
N PRO A 7 0.07 -12.41 31.95
CA PRO A 7 0.23 -13.34 30.84
C PRO A 7 -0.63 -12.96 29.62
N LEU A 8 -1.80 -12.34 29.83
CA LEU A 8 -2.60 -11.82 28.72
C LEU A 8 -1.85 -10.72 27.96
N ALA A 9 -1.31 -9.73 28.66
CA ALA A 9 -0.55 -8.64 28.05
C ALA A 9 0.68 -9.14 27.26
N VAL A 10 1.41 -10.12 27.83
CA VAL A 10 2.58 -10.72 27.16
C VAL A 10 2.18 -11.45 25.88
N VAL A 11 1.12 -12.27 25.92
CA VAL A 11 0.64 -12.98 24.74
C VAL A 11 0.12 -12.02 23.68
N THR A 12 -0.59 -10.97 24.08
CA THR A 12 -1.07 -9.95 23.14
C THR A 12 0.09 -9.26 22.43
N LEU A 13 1.10 -8.82 23.18
CA LEU A 13 2.27 -8.18 22.59
C LEU A 13 2.96 -9.15 21.62
N ALA A 14 3.25 -10.38 22.06
CA ALA A 14 3.89 -11.40 21.24
C ALA A 14 3.10 -11.69 19.95
N ALA A 15 1.77 -11.80 20.03
CA ALA A 15 0.92 -12.05 18.87
C ALA A 15 1.03 -10.93 17.82
N PHE A 16 1.04 -9.66 18.25
CA PHE A 16 1.23 -8.55 17.32
C PHE A 16 2.64 -8.51 16.74
N THR A 17 3.68 -8.66 17.56
CA THR A 17 5.06 -8.57 17.08
C THR A 17 5.37 -9.69 16.10
N PHE A 18 5.05 -10.94 16.44
CA PHE A 18 5.30 -12.08 15.56
C PHE A 18 4.35 -12.09 14.35
N GLY A 19 3.09 -11.67 14.52
CA GLY A 19 2.14 -11.56 13.42
C GLY A 19 2.59 -10.55 12.36
N ILE A 20 2.96 -9.34 12.79
CA ILE A 20 3.45 -8.29 11.87
C ILE A 20 4.78 -8.69 11.25
N ALA A 21 5.73 -9.22 12.03
CA ALA A 21 7.02 -9.67 11.51
C ALA A 21 6.86 -10.80 10.48
N GLY A 22 6.00 -11.77 10.76
CA GLY A 22 5.68 -12.87 9.84
C GLY A 22 5.00 -12.38 8.56
N ALA A 23 3.98 -11.53 8.68
CA ALA A 23 3.30 -10.93 7.54
C ALA A 23 4.27 -10.09 6.68
N SER A 24 5.21 -9.38 7.31
CA SER A 24 6.24 -8.59 6.62
C SER A 24 7.21 -9.51 5.87
N ALA A 25 7.69 -10.58 6.50
CA ALA A 25 8.60 -11.55 5.87
C ALA A 25 7.99 -12.24 4.64
N LEU A 26 6.67 -12.48 4.65
CA LEU A 26 5.93 -13.05 3.52
C LEU A 26 5.50 -12.00 2.47
N GLY A 27 5.77 -10.72 2.71
CA GLY A 27 5.36 -9.62 1.82
C GLY A 27 3.87 -9.30 1.86
N TYR A 28 3.12 -9.80 2.84
CA TYR A 28 1.70 -9.50 3.04
C TYR A 28 1.47 -8.17 3.77
N TRP A 29 2.45 -7.71 4.54
CA TRP A 29 2.41 -6.41 5.20
C TRP A 29 2.91 -5.30 4.26
N VAL A 30 1.98 -4.67 3.54
CA VAL A 30 2.28 -3.56 2.61
C VAL A 30 1.80 -2.24 3.21
N THR A 31 2.73 -1.36 3.58
CA THR A 31 2.44 -0.03 4.14
C THR A 31 2.58 1.09 3.11
N GLU A 32 3.17 0.80 1.95
CA GLU A 32 3.37 1.77 0.87
C GLU A 32 2.35 1.56 -0.25
N SER A 33 1.66 2.63 -0.65
CA SER A 33 0.82 2.60 -1.86
C SER A 33 1.68 2.74 -3.11
N LYS A 34 1.53 1.81 -4.06
CA LYS A 34 2.04 1.95 -5.42
C LYS A 34 1.08 2.80 -6.25
N LYS A 35 1.42 4.07 -6.46
CA LYS A 35 0.65 5.04 -7.25
C LYS A 35 1.15 5.10 -8.70
N GLN A 36 1.00 3.99 -9.41
CA GLN A 36 1.34 3.88 -10.83
C GLN A 36 0.07 3.66 -11.65
N PRO A 37 -0.36 4.63 -12.47
CA PRO A 37 -1.51 4.46 -13.34
C PRO A 37 -1.29 3.35 -14.37
N ALA A 38 -2.33 2.58 -14.64
CA ALA A 38 -2.38 1.62 -15.72
C ALA A 38 -2.13 2.31 -17.06
N ARG A 39 -1.52 1.59 -18.00
CA ARG A 39 -1.33 2.09 -19.37
C ARG A 39 -2.58 1.85 -20.21
N ILE A 40 -2.86 2.79 -21.11
CA ILE A 40 -3.90 2.65 -22.12
C ILE A 40 -3.52 1.48 -23.04
N ALA A 41 -4.43 0.51 -23.21
CA ALA A 41 -4.13 -0.72 -23.93
C ALA A 41 -4.18 -0.57 -25.47
N SER A 42 -5.02 0.33 -25.99
CA SER A 42 -5.26 0.47 -27.43
C SER A 42 -5.64 1.91 -27.82
N GLY A 43 -5.56 2.19 -29.13
CA GLY A 43 -5.86 3.51 -29.70
C GLY A 43 -4.62 4.40 -29.87
N GLU A 44 -4.85 5.66 -30.21
CA GLU A 44 -3.81 6.67 -30.48
C GLU A 44 -2.84 6.90 -29.30
N TYR A 45 -3.35 6.74 -28.07
CA TYR A 45 -2.60 6.94 -26.83
C TYR A 45 -2.13 5.63 -26.18
N ALA A 46 -2.14 4.51 -26.91
CA ALA A 46 -1.70 3.22 -26.39
C ALA A 46 -0.28 3.28 -25.80
N GLY A 47 -0.09 2.68 -24.62
CA GLY A 47 1.17 2.72 -23.88
C GLY A 47 1.36 3.93 -22.97
N GLN A 48 0.56 4.99 -23.09
CA GLN A 48 0.59 6.12 -22.17
C GLN A 48 -0.17 5.83 -20.87
N ALA A 49 0.19 6.52 -19.79
CA ALA A 49 -0.52 6.42 -18.51
C ALA A 49 -1.97 6.89 -18.67
N ASN A 50 -2.93 6.15 -18.11
CA ASN A 50 -4.35 6.48 -18.16
C ASN A 50 -4.71 7.50 -17.05
N PRO A 51 -5.11 8.75 -17.39
CA PRO A 51 -5.50 9.74 -16.38
C PRO A 51 -6.72 9.31 -15.55
N GLY A 52 -7.60 8.47 -16.11
CA GLY A 52 -8.76 7.93 -15.42
C GLY A 52 -8.45 6.87 -14.36
N ASP A 53 -7.17 6.46 -14.25
CA ASP A 53 -6.68 5.52 -13.25
C ASP A 53 -6.04 6.22 -12.04
N ILE A 54 -5.96 7.57 -12.06
CA ILE A 54 -5.66 8.36 -10.87
C ILE A 54 -6.87 8.28 -9.93
N ARG A 55 -6.90 7.28 -9.05
CA ARG A 55 -7.99 7.04 -8.10
C ARG A 55 -7.47 7.02 -6.68
N GLY A 56 -8.16 7.71 -5.77
CA GLY A 56 -7.78 7.81 -4.36
C GLY A 56 -6.82 8.97 -4.07
N SER A 57 -6.00 8.81 -3.02
CA SER A 57 -5.19 9.89 -2.44
C SER A 57 -3.89 10.17 -3.20
N TYR A 58 -3.95 10.48 -4.49
CA TYR A 58 -2.79 10.98 -5.25
C TYR A 58 -2.44 12.42 -4.83
N THR A 59 -1.15 12.70 -4.66
CA THR A 59 -0.63 14.05 -4.46
C THR A 59 -0.28 14.69 -5.79
N PHE A 60 -0.11 16.02 -5.85
CA PHE A 60 0.35 16.69 -7.07
C PHE A 60 1.71 16.18 -7.54
N LEU A 61 2.63 15.87 -6.62
CA LEU A 61 3.91 15.25 -6.95
C LEU A 61 3.76 13.84 -7.56
N ASP A 62 2.76 13.07 -7.14
CA ASP A 62 2.48 11.76 -7.75
C ASP A 62 1.97 11.92 -9.19
N VAL A 63 1.14 12.93 -9.44
CA VAL A 63 0.64 13.26 -10.78
C VAL A 63 1.76 13.75 -11.68
N GLU A 64 2.61 14.66 -11.19
CA GLU A 64 3.79 15.13 -11.92
C GLU A 64 4.70 13.97 -12.31
N LYS A 65 5.00 13.05 -11.39
CA LYS A 65 5.82 11.86 -11.68
C LYS A 65 5.16 10.92 -12.69
N ALA A 66 3.84 10.78 -12.66
CA ALA A 66 3.12 9.85 -13.52
C ALA A 66 2.88 10.39 -14.94
N PHE A 67 2.70 11.70 -15.09
CA PHE A 67 2.28 12.34 -16.35
C PHE A 67 3.24 13.41 -16.88
N GLY A 68 4.27 13.81 -16.12
CA GLY A 68 5.23 14.83 -16.52
C GLY A 68 4.66 16.25 -16.56
N VAL A 69 3.56 16.51 -15.84
CA VAL A 69 2.91 17.82 -15.77
C VAL A 69 3.39 18.56 -14.52
N PRO A 70 3.84 19.83 -14.61
CA PRO A 70 4.28 20.58 -13.44
C PRO A 70 3.21 20.67 -12.35
N ALA A 71 3.62 20.43 -11.11
CA ALA A 71 2.79 20.58 -9.91
C ALA A 71 2.68 22.05 -9.45
#